data_AF-A0A0F9A1P2-F1
#
_entry.id   AF-A0A0F9A1P2-F1
#
_cell.length_a   1.000
_cell.length_b   1.000
_cell.length_c   1.000
_cell.angle_alpha   90.00
_cell.angle_beta   90.00
_cell.angle_gamma   90.00
#
_symmetry.space_group_name_H-M   'P 1'
#
loop_
_entity.id
_entity.type
_entity.pdbx_description
1 polymer ?
#
loop_
_entity_poly.entity_id
_entity_poly.type
_entity_poly.pdbx_seq_one_letter_code
_entity_poly.pdbx_strand_id
1 'polypeptide(L)'
;YDSEEGRGIAGGLSALLTGQAYITSSQLARTLGPFPRFKANREHMLRVIRNHRRAAYGADPEEYESLSVFPVGLDKKTCPAYLFKAACRVWDEALENGEKYGYRNAQVTAIAPTGTIGLVMDCDTTGVEPDFAVVKNKKLAGGGYFKIINSSIEPALKALGYSDNVGREIIAHCVGHGKLNEAAALSRKALMERSFTAGALAVVEKNLGNAFSIQAAFSPALFDREFLEKSLHIPKSDYLKPGFSLLKTLGFSGEEIEKADRYACGSMTLEGAPELKVEHYPVFDTANRSGRHGSRLIRWQAHIDMMAVVQPFISGAISKTINMPNETTIEKIKGAHFLSWQKMLKSIAIYRDGSKLSQPLSSLAQEADSTAARIMAIASEKKRGRVSSKESRGGKKQRESLPSRRSGYTQKAKIGGHSLFLRTGEYPDGSLGEIFLDMHKEGAAFRSLLNSFAIAV
;
A
#
# COMPACT_ATOMS: atom_id res chain seq x y z
N TYR A 1 -12.66 3.17 -11.46
CA TYR A 1 -12.54 1.84 -10.81
C TYR A 1 -13.92 1.28 -10.44
N ASP A 2 -14.74 1.98 -9.65
CA ASP A 2 -16.13 1.57 -9.30
C ASP A 2 -17.15 1.95 -10.40
N SER A 3 -16.93 1.48 -11.64
CA SER A 3 -17.91 1.60 -12.73
C SER A 3 -18.10 0.25 -13.43
N GLU A 4 -19.22 0.10 -14.14
CA GLU A 4 -19.48 -1.13 -14.90
C GLU A 4 -18.47 -1.32 -16.03
N GLU A 5 -18.10 -0.25 -16.73
CA GLU A 5 -17.10 -0.25 -17.80
C GLU A 5 -15.70 -0.58 -17.27
N GLY A 6 -15.32 -0.01 -16.12
CA GLY A 6 -14.05 -0.33 -15.47
C GLY A 6 -13.94 -1.81 -15.10
N ARG A 7 -15.05 -2.40 -14.62
CA ARG A 7 -15.15 -3.84 -14.34
C ARG A 7 -15.14 -4.66 -15.63
N GLY A 8 -15.85 -4.21 -16.68
CA GLY A 8 -15.88 -4.86 -17.99
C GLY A 8 -14.48 -4.97 -18.61
N ILE A 9 -13.70 -3.88 -18.56
CA ILE A 9 -12.30 -3.86 -19.01
C ILE A 9 -11.43 -4.80 -18.17
N ALA A 10 -11.54 -4.75 -16.83
CA ALA A 10 -10.75 -5.60 -15.94
C ALA A 10 -11.02 -7.09 -16.15
N GLY A 11 -12.30 -7.47 -16.28
CA GLY A 11 -12.70 -8.83 -16.62
C GLY A 11 -12.17 -9.24 -17.99
N GLY A 12 -12.36 -8.41 -19.01
CA GLY A 12 -11.94 -8.71 -20.38
C GLY A 12 -10.43 -8.89 -20.52
N LEU A 13 -9.63 -8.04 -19.87
CA LEU A 13 -8.17 -8.17 -19.83
C LEU A 13 -7.75 -9.46 -19.12
N SER A 14 -8.37 -9.77 -17.98
CA SER A 14 -8.08 -10.99 -17.23
C SER A 14 -8.42 -12.26 -18.02
N ALA A 15 -9.56 -12.25 -18.72
CA ALA A 15 -9.98 -13.31 -19.62
C ALA A 15 -8.98 -13.52 -20.75
N LEU A 16 -8.55 -12.44 -21.40
CA LEU A 16 -7.60 -12.48 -22.50
C LEU A 16 -6.24 -13.06 -22.06
N LEU A 17 -5.67 -12.51 -20.99
CA LEU A 17 -4.34 -12.90 -20.50
C LEU A 17 -4.30 -14.37 -20.05
N THR A 18 -5.30 -14.81 -19.29
CA THR A 18 -5.34 -16.21 -18.82
C THR A 18 -5.70 -17.19 -19.92
N GLY A 19 -6.64 -16.83 -20.82
CA GLY A 19 -6.96 -17.67 -21.98
C GLY A 19 -5.72 -17.91 -22.84
N GLN A 20 -4.96 -16.85 -23.11
CA GLN A 20 -3.68 -16.96 -23.82
C GLN A 20 -2.67 -17.84 -23.08
N ALA A 21 -2.57 -17.75 -21.76
CA ALA A 21 -1.70 -18.61 -20.98
C ALA A 21 -2.08 -20.11 -21.08
N TYR A 22 -3.38 -20.43 -21.14
CA TYR A 22 -3.84 -21.80 -21.36
C TYR A 22 -3.59 -22.28 -22.80
N ILE A 23 -3.77 -21.43 -23.81
CA ILE A 23 -3.36 -21.71 -25.20
C ILE A 23 -1.86 -22.08 -25.20
N THR A 24 -1.01 -21.23 -24.65
CA THR A 24 0.44 -21.50 -24.59
C THR A 24 0.74 -22.80 -23.83
N SER A 25 0.04 -23.06 -22.72
CA SER A 25 0.20 -24.31 -21.96
C SER A 25 -0.16 -25.56 -22.77
N SER A 26 -1.19 -25.48 -23.62
CA SER A 26 -1.59 -26.58 -24.51
C SER A 26 -0.61 -26.79 -25.67
N GLN A 27 -0.04 -25.70 -26.21
CA GLN A 27 1.02 -25.77 -27.22
C GLN A 27 2.29 -26.41 -26.65
N LEU A 28 2.65 -26.09 -25.40
CA LEU A 28 3.72 -26.78 -24.68
C LEU A 28 3.41 -28.26 -24.46
N ALA A 29 2.14 -28.60 -24.14
CA ALA A 29 1.72 -29.99 -23.97
C ALA A 29 1.86 -30.81 -25.25
N ARG A 30 1.57 -30.20 -26.41
CA ARG A 30 1.74 -30.84 -27.73
C ARG A 30 3.18 -31.31 -27.96
N THR A 31 4.17 -30.53 -27.53
CA THR A 31 5.59 -30.84 -27.76
C THR A 31 6.23 -31.63 -26.61
N LEU A 32 5.89 -31.30 -25.36
CA LEU A 32 6.56 -31.81 -24.16
C LEU A 32 5.72 -32.83 -23.37
N GLY A 33 4.50 -33.11 -23.82
CA GLY A 33 3.49 -33.84 -23.07
C GLY A 33 2.78 -32.97 -22.00
N PRO A 34 1.55 -33.32 -21.61
CA PRO A 34 0.82 -32.61 -20.57
C PRO A 34 1.43 -32.84 -19.17
N PHE A 35 0.90 -32.17 -18.14
CA PHE A 35 1.37 -32.40 -16.77
C PHE A 35 1.13 -33.87 -16.33
N PRO A 36 1.94 -34.43 -15.40
CA PRO A 36 1.99 -35.87 -15.13
C PRO A 36 0.65 -36.56 -14.82
N ARG A 37 -0.26 -35.85 -14.14
CA ARG A 37 -1.59 -36.38 -13.74
C ARG A 37 -2.72 -35.96 -14.67
N PHE A 38 -2.43 -35.41 -15.85
CA PHE A 38 -3.46 -34.90 -16.77
C PHE A 38 -4.43 -35.99 -17.22
N LYS A 39 -3.96 -37.19 -17.58
CA LYS A 39 -4.84 -38.29 -18.01
C LYS A 39 -5.92 -38.62 -16.98
N ALA A 40 -5.55 -38.66 -15.70
CA ALA A 40 -6.50 -38.90 -14.61
C ALA A 40 -7.39 -37.68 -14.31
N ASN A 41 -6.92 -36.46 -14.61
CA ASN A 41 -7.62 -35.21 -14.34
C ASN A 41 -8.36 -34.64 -15.56
N ARG A 42 -8.33 -35.30 -16.72
CA ARG A 42 -8.70 -34.72 -18.02
C ARG A 42 -10.10 -34.13 -18.00
N GLU A 43 -11.07 -34.92 -17.56
CA GLU A 43 -12.48 -34.51 -17.55
C GLU A 43 -12.73 -33.34 -16.60
N HIS A 44 -12.12 -33.34 -15.42
CA HIS A 44 -12.24 -32.24 -14.47
C HIS A 44 -11.56 -30.97 -14.97
N MET A 45 -10.38 -31.10 -15.60
CA MET A 45 -9.64 -29.98 -16.17
C MET A 45 -10.43 -29.33 -17.31
N LEU A 46 -10.94 -30.13 -18.25
CA LEU A 46 -11.72 -29.61 -19.37
C LEU A 46 -13.05 -28.99 -18.92
N ARG A 47 -13.70 -29.55 -17.90
CA ARG A 47 -14.87 -28.91 -17.27
C ARG A 47 -14.55 -27.51 -16.76
N VAL A 48 -13.41 -27.35 -16.07
CA VAL A 48 -12.96 -26.03 -15.58
C VAL A 48 -12.74 -25.06 -16.74
N ILE A 49 -12.10 -25.50 -17.82
CA ILE A 49 -11.87 -24.67 -19.01
C ILE A 49 -13.20 -24.31 -19.71
N ARG A 50 -14.15 -25.24 -19.83
CA ARG A 50 -15.49 -24.95 -20.36
C ARG A 50 -16.22 -23.91 -19.50
N ASN A 51 -16.10 -23.97 -18.17
CA ASN A 51 -16.69 -22.96 -17.29
C ASN A 51 -15.99 -21.59 -17.42
N HIS A 52 -14.67 -21.55 -17.60
CA HIS A 52 -13.97 -20.30 -17.91
C HIS A 52 -14.43 -19.70 -19.24
N ARG A 53 -14.60 -20.53 -20.27
CA ARG A 53 -15.16 -20.14 -21.57
C ARG A 53 -16.58 -19.60 -21.42
N ARG A 54 -17.46 -20.30 -20.69
CA ARG A 54 -18.83 -19.82 -20.40
C ARG A 54 -18.84 -18.45 -19.72
N ALA A 55 -17.95 -18.23 -18.76
CA ALA A 55 -17.77 -16.92 -18.14
C ALA A 55 -17.34 -15.85 -19.15
N ALA A 56 -16.46 -16.18 -20.10
CA ALA A 56 -16.05 -15.25 -21.16
C ALA A 56 -17.20 -14.86 -22.10
N TYR A 57 -18.13 -15.77 -22.34
CA TYR A 57 -19.34 -15.53 -23.14
C TYR A 57 -20.48 -14.86 -22.36
N GLY A 58 -20.33 -14.68 -21.04
CA GLY A 58 -21.43 -14.18 -20.19
C GLY A 58 -22.61 -15.14 -20.12
N ALA A 59 -22.34 -16.45 -20.10
CA ALA A 59 -23.34 -17.51 -20.09
C ALA A 59 -24.26 -17.48 -18.87
N ASP A 60 -25.45 -18.03 -19.02
CA ASP A 60 -26.44 -18.14 -17.96
C ASP A 60 -26.00 -19.15 -16.88
N PRO A 61 -26.44 -18.99 -15.61
CA PRO A 61 -26.07 -19.87 -14.50
C PRO A 61 -26.27 -21.37 -14.79
N GLU A 62 -27.34 -21.73 -15.49
CA GLU A 62 -27.73 -23.10 -15.80
C GLU A 62 -26.76 -23.79 -16.77
N GLU A 63 -25.97 -23.03 -17.53
CA GLU A 63 -25.00 -23.56 -18.47
C GLU A 63 -23.72 -24.05 -17.77
N TYR A 64 -23.42 -23.55 -16.57
CA TYR A 64 -22.19 -23.92 -15.86
C TYR A 64 -22.22 -25.37 -15.36
N GLU A 65 -21.12 -26.08 -15.58
CA GLU A 65 -21.00 -27.47 -15.17
C GLU A 65 -20.54 -27.59 -13.70
N SER A 66 -21.34 -28.26 -12.88
CA SER A 66 -20.98 -28.68 -11.51
C SER A 66 -20.57 -27.51 -10.59
N LEU A 67 -21.26 -26.37 -10.67
CA LEU A 67 -21.08 -25.25 -9.76
C LEU A 67 -22.29 -25.07 -8.84
N SER A 68 -22.04 -24.76 -7.56
CA SER A 68 -23.08 -24.37 -6.59
C SER A 68 -23.16 -22.86 -6.36
N VAL A 69 -22.11 -22.13 -6.74
CA VAL A 69 -22.03 -20.67 -6.75
C VAL A 69 -21.50 -20.26 -8.11
N PHE A 70 -22.16 -19.31 -8.75
CA PHE A 70 -21.89 -18.93 -10.12
C PHE A 70 -20.92 -17.73 -10.21
N PRO A 71 -20.01 -17.73 -11.19
CA PRO A 71 -19.09 -16.62 -11.41
C PRO A 71 -19.82 -15.40 -11.98
N VAL A 72 -19.20 -14.23 -11.88
CA VAL A 72 -19.64 -13.04 -12.62
C VAL A 72 -19.03 -13.06 -14.02
N GLY A 73 -19.81 -13.48 -15.02
CA GLY A 73 -19.38 -13.52 -16.42
C GLY A 73 -19.09 -12.14 -17.02
N LEU A 74 -18.41 -12.11 -18.17
CA LEU A 74 -18.23 -10.88 -18.93
C LEU A 74 -19.56 -10.39 -19.48
N ASP A 75 -19.79 -9.09 -19.34
CA ASP A 75 -20.93 -8.43 -19.97
C ASP A 75 -20.50 -7.72 -21.25
N LYS A 76 -21.12 -8.12 -22.36
CA LYS A 76 -20.92 -7.55 -23.70
C LYS A 76 -21.29 -6.07 -23.80
N LYS A 77 -22.12 -5.55 -22.89
CA LYS A 77 -22.55 -4.15 -22.88
C LYS A 77 -21.49 -3.23 -22.28
N THR A 78 -20.74 -3.73 -21.30
CA THR A 78 -19.81 -2.94 -20.49
C THR A 78 -18.35 -3.20 -20.85
N CYS A 79 -18.04 -4.39 -21.38
CA CYS A 79 -16.73 -4.71 -21.93
C CYS A 79 -16.60 -4.16 -23.37
N PRO A 80 -15.51 -3.44 -23.72
CA PRO A 80 -15.29 -2.97 -25.09
C PRO A 80 -15.38 -4.12 -26.10
N ALA A 81 -16.11 -3.92 -27.20
CA ALA A 81 -16.45 -4.98 -28.14
C ALA A 81 -15.22 -5.73 -28.70
N TYR A 82 -14.11 -5.01 -28.96
CA TYR A 82 -12.87 -5.62 -29.43
C TYR A 82 -12.26 -6.56 -28.38
N LEU A 83 -12.32 -6.18 -27.10
CA LEU A 83 -11.77 -6.92 -25.98
C LEU A 83 -12.64 -8.13 -25.66
N PHE A 84 -13.97 -7.95 -25.64
CA PHE A 84 -14.93 -9.04 -25.47
C PHE A 84 -14.74 -10.14 -26.54
N LYS A 85 -14.68 -9.74 -27.82
CA LYS A 85 -14.45 -10.67 -28.94
C LYS A 85 -13.11 -11.41 -28.81
N ALA A 86 -12.05 -10.71 -28.43
CA ALA A 86 -10.74 -11.32 -28.22
C ALA A 86 -10.75 -12.31 -27.06
N ALA A 87 -11.42 -11.97 -25.95
CA ALA A 87 -11.58 -12.84 -24.79
C ALA A 87 -12.32 -14.13 -25.14
N CYS A 88 -13.47 -14.05 -25.84
CA CYS A 88 -14.19 -15.25 -26.30
C CYS A 88 -13.31 -16.15 -27.16
N ARG A 89 -12.64 -15.57 -28.17
CA ARG A 89 -11.78 -16.31 -29.10
C ARG A 89 -10.67 -17.08 -28.39
N VAL A 90 -9.96 -16.46 -27.44
CA VAL A 90 -8.87 -17.17 -26.75
C VAL A 90 -9.37 -18.33 -25.88
N TRP A 91 -10.60 -18.25 -25.36
CA TRP A 91 -11.18 -19.34 -24.59
C TRP A 91 -11.76 -20.46 -25.45
N ASP A 92 -12.22 -20.16 -26.67
CA ASP A 92 -12.53 -21.17 -27.69
C ASP A 92 -11.28 -21.97 -28.04
N GLU A 93 -10.20 -21.27 -28.39
CA GLU A 93 -8.93 -21.89 -28.78
C GLU A 93 -8.27 -22.63 -27.60
N ALA A 94 -8.34 -22.08 -26.38
CA ALA A 94 -7.84 -22.76 -25.19
C ALA A 94 -8.54 -24.11 -24.99
N LEU A 95 -9.87 -24.16 -25.14
CA LEU A 95 -10.65 -25.38 -25.01
C LEU A 95 -10.30 -26.38 -26.12
N GLU A 96 -10.34 -25.97 -27.39
CA GLU A 96 -10.05 -26.83 -28.53
C GLU A 96 -8.65 -27.46 -28.44
N ASN A 97 -7.64 -26.64 -28.14
CA ASN A 97 -6.28 -27.14 -27.99
C ASN A 97 -6.14 -28.06 -26.77
N GLY A 98 -6.81 -27.74 -25.67
CA GLY A 98 -6.81 -28.58 -24.48
C GLY A 98 -7.45 -29.94 -24.68
N GLU A 99 -8.50 -30.03 -25.49
CA GLU A 99 -9.14 -31.30 -25.84
C GLU A 99 -8.21 -32.20 -26.66
N LYS A 100 -7.46 -31.59 -27.59
CA LYS A 100 -6.56 -32.28 -28.51
C LYS A 100 -5.21 -32.65 -27.91
N TYR A 101 -4.58 -31.75 -27.16
CA TYR A 101 -3.20 -31.89 -26.68
C TYR A 101 -3.07 -31.99 -25.15
N GLY A 102 -4.11 -31.63 -24.41
CA GLY A 102 -4.03 -31.42 -22.96
C GLY A 102 -3.30 -30.12 -22.59
N TYR A 103 -2.90 -30.01 -21.32
CA TYR A 103 -2.20 -28.83 -20.80
C TYR A 103 -0.91 -29.21 -20.10
N ARG A 104 0.13 -28.38 -20.27
CA ARG A 104 1.43 -28.57 -19.59
C ARG A 104 1.36 -28.16 -18.12
N ASN A 105 0.46 -27.26 -17.77
CA ASN A 105 0.32 -26.68 -16.43
C ASN A 105 -1.10 -26.94 -15.93
N ALA A 106 -1.24 -27.38 -14.67
CA ALA A 106 -2.55 -27.55 -14.04
C ALA A 106 -3.20 -26.19 -13.69
N GLN A 107 -2.38 -25.16 -13.43
CA GLN A 107 -2.78 -23.78 -13.22
C GLN A 107 -1.78 -22.86 -13.93
N VAL A 108 -2.25 -21.74 -14.47
CA VAL A 108 -1.43 -20.84 -15.30
C VAL A 108 -1.36 -19.42 -14.75
N THR A 109 -2.26 -19.03 -13.84
CA THR A 109 -2.39 -17.65 -13.37
C THR A 109 -2.79 -17.56 -11.91
N ALA A 110 -2.17 -16.62 -11.19
CA ALA A 110 -2.55 -16.17 -9.86
C ALA A 110 -2.14 -14.70 -9.71
N ILE A 111 -2.95 -13.88 -9.04
CA ILE A 111 -2.61 -12.48 -8.78
C ILE A 111 -1.98 -12.42 -7.39
N ALA A 112 -0.65 -12.36 -7.34
CA ALA A 112 0.12 -12.25 -6.11
C ALA A 112 0.36 -10.77 -5.70
N PRO A 113 0.74 -10.49 -4.45
CA PRO A 113 1.16 -9.15 -4.05
C PRO A 113 2.40 -8.72 -4.83
N THR A 114 2.32 -7.56 -5.49
CA THR A 114 3.42 -7.04 -6.32
C THR A 114 4.10 -5.82 -5.71
N GLY A 115 4.03 -5.63 -4.38
CA GLY A 115 4.51 -4.41 -3.72
C GLY A 115 5.93 -3.96 -4.08
N THR A 116 6.90 -4.88 -4.10
CA THR A 116 8.28 -4.53 -4.47
C THR A 116 8.44 -4.27 -5.96
N ILE A 117 7.93 -5.16 -6.82
CA ILE A 117 8.13 -5.07 -8.27
C ILE A 117 7.30 -3.94 -8.89
N GLY A 118 6.10 -3.66 -8.38
CA GLY A 118 5.24 -2.58 -8.83
C GLY A 118 5.89 -1.22 -8.62
N LEU A 119 6.60 -1.04 -7.50
CA LEU A 119 7.39 0.17 -7.26
C LEU A 119 8.60 0.27 -8.20
N VAL A 120 9.25 -0.85 -8.53
CA VAL A 120 10.39 -0.85 -9.47
C VAL A 120 9.92 -0.54 -10.89
N MET A 121 8.71 -0.96 -11.25
CA MET A 121 8.09 -0.72 -12.55
C MET A 121 7.33 0.61 -12.63
N ASP A 122 7.40 1.43 -11.58
CA ASP A 122 6.71 2.72 -11.48
C ASP A 122 5.17 2.61 -11.69
N CYS A 123 4.58 1.53 -11.20
CA CYS A 123 3.13 1.35 -11.23
C CYS A 123 2.47 2.12 -10.06
N ASP A 124 1.50 2.97 -10.35
CA ASP A 124 0.67 3.65 -9.34
C ASP A 124 -0.10 2.65 -8.46
N THR A 125 -0.51 1.52 -9.03
CA THR A 125 -1.28 0.46 -8.38
C THR A 125 -0.58 -0.90 -8.46
N THR A 126 -0.98 -1.83 -7.59
CA THR A 126 -0.39 -3.17 -7.52
C THR A 126 -1.45 -4.24 -7.78
N GLY A 127 -1.24 -5.09 -8.78
CA GLY A 127 -2.17 -6.15 -9.14
C GLY A 127 -3.50 -5.58 -9.65
N VAL A 128 -4.60 -5.86 -8.94
CA VAL A 128 -5.94 -5.30 -9.22
C VAL A 128 -6.39 -4.35 -8.11
N GLU A 129 -5.47 -3.81 -7.32
CA GLU A 129 -5.79 -2.78 -6.33
C GLU A 129 -6.20 -1.47 -7.00
N PRO A 130 -7.21 -0.72 -6.47
CA PRO A 130 -7.30 0.67 -6.78
C PRO A 130 -6.11 1.39 -6.17
N ASP A 131 -5.91 2.63 -6.60
CA ASP A 131 -4.88 3.44 -6.00
C ASP A 131 -5.16 3.67 -4.49
N PHE A 132 -4.11 3.66 -3.66
CA PHE A 132 -4.26 3.70 -2.20
C PHE A 132 -4.79 5.04 -1.70
N ALA A 133 -4.20 6.13 -2.20
CA ALA A 133 -4.54 7.53 -1.97
C ALA A 133 -3.85 8.37 -3.05
N VAL A 134 -4.42 9.52 -3.41
CA VAL A 134 -3.93 10.39 -4.49
C VAL A 134 -2.49 10.83 -4.21
N VAL A 135 -2.19 11.10 -2.95
CA VAL A 135 -0.84 11.33 -2.43
C VAL A 135 -0.60 10.38 -1.26
N LYS A 136 0.56 9.70 -1.24
CA LYS A 136 0.90 8.66 -0.27
C LYS A 136 2.27 8.88 0.34
N ASN A 137 2.43 8.38 1.57
CA ASN A 137 3.68 8.53 2.31
C ASN A 137 4.30 7.16 2.52
N LYS A 138 5.49 6.95 1.98
CA LYS A 138 6.26 5.73 2.25
C LYS A 138 7.30 5.99 3.33
N LYS A 139 7.25 5.22 4.42
CA LYS A 139 8.27 5.26 5.47
C LYS A 139 9.54 4.57 4.98
N LEU A 140 10.68 5.24 5.09
CA LEU A 140 11.98 4.67 4.73
C LEU A 140 12.58 3.90 5.90
N ALA A 141 13.37 2.86 5.59
CA ALA A 141 14.01 2.01 6.61
C ALA A 141 14.98 2.80 7.51
N GLY A 142 15.62 3.84 6.97
CA GLY A 142 16.51 4.75 7.73
C GLY A 142 15.80 5.85 8.50
N GLY A 143 14.47 5.85 8.56
CA GLY A 143 13.67 6.98 9.04
C GLY A 143 13.37 7.99 7.94
N GLY A 144 12.40 8.87 8.19
CA GLY A 144 11.87 9.80 7.19
C GLY A 144 10.80 9.19 6.29
N TYR A 145 10.22 10.03 5.44
CA TYR A 145 9.10 9.71 4.57
C TYR A 145 9.37 10.20 3.14
N PHE A 146 8.85 9.46 2.17
CA PHE A 146 8.89 9.81 0.75
C PHE A 146 7.46 10.01 0.23
N LYS A 147 7.22 11.15 -0.43
CA LYS A 147 5.93 11.52 -1.04
C LYS A 147 5.82 10.85 -2.40
N ILE A 148 4.76 10.07 -2.60
CA ILE A 148 4.41 9.45 -3.87
C ILE A 148 3.12 10.11 -4.33
N ILE A 149 3.13 10.65 -5.54
CA ILE A 149 1.97 11.29 -6.18
C ILE A 149 1.49 10.36 -7.28
N ASN A 150 0.18 10.15 -7.37
CA ASN A 150 -0.40 9.37 -8.44
C ASN A 150 -0.13 10.03 -9.81
N SER A 151 0.61 9.33 -10.66
CA SER A 151 1.01 9.83 -11.98
C SER A 151 -0.13 9.81 -13.00
N SER A 152 -1.16 8.99 -12.75
CA SER A 152 -2.36 8.85 -13.59
C SER A 152 -3.33 10.04 -13.50
N ILE A 153 -3.12 11.00 -12.58
CA ILE A 153 -3.98 12.19 -12.48
C ILE A 153 -3.95 13.01 -13.77
N GLU A 154 -2.76 13.32 -14.28
CA GLU A 154 -2.61 14.16 -15.47
C GLU A 154 -3.21 13.50 -16.74
N PRO A 155 -2.91 12.23 -17.07
CA PRO A 155 -3.58 11.54 -18.17
C PRO A 155 -5.11 11.49 -18.02
N ALA A 156 -5.62 11.29 -16.80
CA ALA A 156 -7.05 11.24 -16.54
C ALA A 156 -7.71 12.62 -16.77
N LEU A 157 -7.09 13.71 -16.32
CA LEU A 157 -7.59 15.07 -16.57
C LEU A 157 -7.63 15.39 -18.08
N LYS A 158 -6.59 15.01 -18.82
CA LYS A 158 -6.55 15.14 -20.29
C LYS A 158 -7.67 14.34 -20.96
N ALA A 159 -7.90 13.09 -20.54
CA ALA A 159 -8.97 12.24 -21.05
C ALA A 159 -10.37 12.81 -20.75
N LEU A 160 -10.52 13.54 -19.63
CA LEU A 160 -11.75 14.23 -19.24
C LEU A 160 -11.94 15.59 -19.95
N GLY A 161 -10.99 16.01 -20.79
CA GLY A 161 -11.07 17.23 -21.61
C GLY A 161 -10.60 18.50 -20.92
N TYR A 162 -9.88 18.42 -19.79
CA TYR A 162 -9.27 19.60 -19.17
C TYR A 162 -8.04 20.06 -19.96
N SER A 163 -7.86 21.37 -20.09
CA SER A 163 -6.66 21.94 -20.70
C SER A 163 -5.43 21.76 -19.80
N ASP A 164 -4.22 21.82 -20.38
CA ASP A 164 -2.97 21.69 -19.62
C ASP A 164 -2.83 22.76 -18.52
N ASN A 165 -3.38 23.97 -18.70
CA ASN A 165 -3.35 25.00 -17.68
C ASN A 165 -4.24 24.64 -16.50
N VAL A 166 -5.50 24.27 -16.78
CA VAL A 166 -6.46 23.86 -15.74
C VAL A 166 -5.98 22.60 -15.02
N GLY A 167 -5.44 21.64 -15.77
CA GLY A 167 -4.87 20.42 -15.20
C GLY A 167 -3.72 20.71 -14.24
N ARG A 168 -2.83 21.65 -14.56
CA ARG A 168 -1.74 22.07 -13.67
C ARG A 168 -2.26 22.70 -12.37
N GLU A 169 -3.28 23.55 -12.43
CA GLU A 169 -3.88 24.15 -11.23
C GLU A 169 -4.57 23.11 -10.34
N ILE A 170 -5.29 22.15 -10.94
CA ILE A 170 -5.90 21.03 -10.22
C ILE A 170 -4.84 20.18 -9.51
N ILE A 171 -3.73 19.87 -10.21
CA ILE A 171 -2.61 19.12 -9.63
C ILE A 171 -1.92 19.93 -8.52
N ALA A 172 -1.73 21.24 -8.72
CA ALA A 172 -1.13 22.12 -7.73
C ALA A 172 -1.99 22.23 -6.46
N HIS A 173 -3.32 22.26 -6.57
CA HIS A 173 -4.22 22.15 -5.42
C HIS A 173 -4.01 20.86 -4.61
N CYS A 174 -3.72 19.75 -5.29
CA CYS A 174 -3.52 18.47 -4.64
C CYS A 174 -2.12 18.33 -4.02
N VAL A 175 -1.07 18.66 -4.78
CA VAL A 175 0.34 18.39 -4.46
C VAL A 175 1.00 19.56 -3.73
N GLY A 176 0.45 20.76 -3.86
CA GLY A 176 1.04 22.01 -3.40
C GLY A 176 1.98 22.63 -4.43
N HIS A 177 2.15 23.95 -4.35
CA HIS A 177 3.07 24.71 -5.22
C HIS A 177 4.54 24.53 -4.84
N GLY A 178 4.84 23.94 -3.68
CA GLY A 178 6.20 23.75 -3.17
C GLY A 178 6.94 25.05 -2.87
N LYS A 179 6.22 26.16 -2.71
CA LYS A 179 6.75 27.51 -2.51
C LYS A 179 5.98 28.24 -1.41
N LEU A 180 6.63 29.21 -0.77
CA LEU A 180 5.99 30.12 0.20
C LEU A 180 5.48 31.41 -0.46
N ASN A 181 5.85 31.64 -1.72
CA ASN A 181 5.49 32.84 -2.46
C ASN A 181 3.99 32.78 -2.69
N GLU A 182 3.22 33.73 -2.17
CA GLU A 182 1.73 33.76 -2.16
C GLU A 182 1.05 32.97 -1.04
N ALA A 183 1.81 32.37 -0.11
CA ALA A 183 1.27 31.79 1.14
C ALA A 183 0.84 32.88 2.16
N ALA A 184 0.31 34.02 1.68
CA ALA A 184 -0.16 35.20 2.42
C ALA A 184 0.59 35.48 3.74
N ALA A 185 0.09 34.92 4.84
CA ALA A 185 0.63 35.07 6.19
C ALA A 185 2.03 34.48 6.39
N LEU A 186 2.37 33.37 5.73
CA LEU A 186 3.69 32.74 5.76
C LEU A 186 4.55 33.08 4.53
N SER A 187 4.26 34.21 3.87
CA SER A 187 5.11 34.69 2.79
C SER A 187 6.52 34.98 3.29
N ARG A 188 7.50 34.92 2.37
CA ARG A 188 8.91 35.22 2.67
C ARG A 188 9.09 36.54 3.42
N LYS A 189 8.35 37.57 2.99
CA LYS A 189 8.34 38.90 3.63
C LYS A 189 7.85 38.83 5.08
N ALA A 190 6.71 38.20 5.33
CA ALA A 190 6.11 38.09 6.65
C ALA A 190 6.95 37.26 7.63
N LEU A 191 7.71 36.28 7.13
CA LEU A 191 8.66 35.51 7.94
C LEU A 191 9.92 36.33 8.27
N MET A 192 10.46 37.09 7.31
CA MET A 192 11.62 37.98 7.57
C MET A 192 11.30 39.06 8.61
N GLU A 193 10.08 39.60 8.61
CA GLU A 193 9.59 40.52 9.64
C GLU A 193 9.54 39.90 11.04
N ARG A 194 9.52 38.56 11.13
CA ARG A 194 9.60 37.76 12.38
C ARG A 194 10.97 37.12 12.59
N SER A 195 12.03 37.81 12.17
CA SER A 195 13.43 37.42 12.40
C SER A 195 13.89 36.15 11.67
N PHE A 196 13.15 35.64 10.67
CA PHE A 196 13.70 34.59 9.81
C PHE A 196 14.84 35.14 8.95
N THR A 197 15.97 34.46 8.99
CA THR A 197 17.11 34.79 8.12
C THR A 197 16.89 34.24 6.72
N ALA A 198 17.56 34.82 5.72
CA ALA A 198 17.54 34.30 4.35
C ALA A 198 18.03 32.85 4.27
N GLY A 199 19.02 32.47 5.10
CA GLY A 199 19.52 31.09 5.19
C GLY A 199 18.47 30.12 5.73
N ALA A 200 17.76 30.48 6.81
CA ALA A 200 16.69 29.66 7.36
C ALA A 200 15.54 29.47 6.36
N LEU A 201 15.17 30.52 5.62
CA LEU A 201 14.14 30.43 4.58
C LEU A 201 14.55 29.50 3.43
N ALA A 202 15.81 29.55 2.99
CA ALA A 202 16.31 28.62 1.98
C ALA A 202 16.25 27.16 2.46
N VAL A 203 16.48 26.90 3.75
CA VAL A 203 16.30 25.56 4.33
C VAL A 203 14.83 25.12 4.27
N VAL A 204 13.89 26.00 4.62
CA VAL A 204 12.45 25.70 4.52
C VAL A 204 12.07 25.40 3.07
N GLU A 205 12.39 26.28 2.13
CA GLU A 205 12.06 26.14 0.70
C GLU A 205 12.62 24.86 0.08
N LYS A 206 13.85 24.48 0.47
CA LYS A 206 14.45 23.21 0.05
C LYS A 206 13.68 21.98 0.54
N ASN A 207 13.05 22.06 1.71
CA ASN A 207 12.31 20.95 2.30
C ASN A 207 10.83 20.91 1.91
N LEU A 208 10.24 22.03 1.47
CA LEU A 208 8.80 22.13 1.16
C LEU A 208 8.34 21.16 0.07
N GLY A 209 9.13 20.95 -0.98
CA GLY A 209 8.74 20.07 -2.09
C GLY A 209 8.45 18.62 -1.66
N ASN A 210 9.08 18.16 -0.57
CA ASN A 210 8.88 16.82 -0.01
C ASN A 210 8.09 16.84 1.32
N ALA A 211 7.74 18.02 1.82
CA ALA A 211 7.05 18.15 3.09
C ALA A 211 5.57 17.79 2.94
N PHE A 212 5.06 17.06 3.92
CA PHE A 212 3.65 16.67 4.00
C PHE A 212 2.78 17.69 4.71
N SER A 213 3.40 18.47 5.60
CA SER A 213 2.80 19.66 6.17
C SER A 213 3.85 20.76 6.23
N ILE A 214 3.38 22.00 6.20
CA ILE A 214 4.24 23.17 6.36
C ILE A 214 4.95 23.10 7.71
N GLN A 215 4.30 22.61 8.76
CA GLN A 215 4.90 22.41 10.09
C GLN A 215 6.14 21.49 10.02
N ALA A 216 6.12 20.46 9.18
CA ALA A 216 7.28 19.59 8.99
C ALA A 216 8.47 20.33 8.34
N ALA A 217 8.20 21.24 7.40
CA ALA A 217 9.22 22.10 6.79
C ALA A 217 9.76 23.17 7.77
N PHE A 218 9.02 23.47 8.84
CA PHE A 218 9.42 24.36 9.93
C PHE A 218 9.83 23.60 11.21
N SER A 219 10.18 22.31 11.10
CA SER A 219 10.63 21.51 12.24
C SER A 219 11.92 22.07 12.84
N PRO A 220 12.02 22.25 14.18
CA PRO A 220 13.23 22.75 14.83
C PRO A 220 14.50 21.95 14.50
N ALA A 221 14.36 20.66 14.19
CA ALA A 221 15.48 19.79 13.82
C ALA A 221 16.19 20.19 12.50
N LEU A 222 15.55 21.04 11.68
CA LEU A 222 16.12 21.54 10.42
C LEU A 222 17.02 22.76 10.62
N PHE A 223 16.98 23.40 11.78
CA PHE A 223 17.68 24.64 12.06
C PHE A 223 18.79 24.45 13.10
N ASP A 224 19.82 25.29 13.03
CA ASP A 224 20.85 25.33 14.06
C ASP A 224 20.36 26.06 15.33
N ARG A 225 21.13 25.88 16.42
CA ARG A 225 20.81 26.52 17.71
C ARG A 225 20.97 28.02 17.67
N GLU A 226 21.86 28.54 16.82
CA GLU A 226 22.09 29.99 16.74
C GLU A 226 20.85 30.69 16.21
N PHE A 227 20.23 30.16 15.16
CA PHE A 227 18.97 30.65 14.64
C PHE A 227 17.83 30.54 15.67
N LEU A 228 17.63 29.35 16.25
CA LEU A 228 16.52 29.13 17.18
C LEU A 228 16.66 29.93 18.48
N GLU A 229 17.83 29.91 19.11
CA GLU A 229 18.03 30.49 20.44
C GLU A 229 18.42 31.98 20.37
N LYS A 230 19.22 32.41 19.37
CA LYS A 230 19.65 33.82 19.27
C LYS A 230 18.77 34.66 18.36
N SER A 231 18.38 34.17 17.18
CA SER A 231 17.57 34.97 16.22
C SER A 231 16.09 34.96 16.56
N LEU A 232 15.54 33.79 16.93
CA LEU A 232 14.12 33.64 17.29
C LEU A 232 13.85 33.73 18.80
N HIS A 233 14.89 33.77 19.62
CA HIS A 233 14.79 33.82 21.09
C HIS A 233 13.98 32.66 21.70
N ILE A 234 14.02 31.47 21.08
CA ILE A 234 13.32 30.28 21.56
C ILE A 234 14.29 29.38 22.33
N PRO A 235 14.12 29.21 23.66
CA PRO A 235 15.04 28.43 24.45
C PRO A 235 14.93 26.94 24.11
N LYS A 236 16.04 26.22 24.24
CA LYS A 236 16.14 24.78 23.98
C LYS A 236 15.14 23.93 24.75
N SER A 237 14.74 24.37 25.95
CA SER A 237 13.72 23.69 26.76
C SER A 237 12.35 23.66 26.08
N ASP A 238 12.07 24.59 25.16
CA ASP A 238 10.75 24.72 24.55
C ASP A 238 10.63 23.90 23.27
N TYR A 239 11.59 24.04 22.34
CA TYR A 239 11.50 23.34 21.05
C TYR A 239 11.81 21.85 21.12
N LEU A 240 12.22 21.34 22.29
CA LEU A 240 12.35 19.91 22.58
C LEU A 240 11.06 19.30 23.18
N LYS A 241 10.05 20.10 23.52
CA LYS A 241 8.79 19.60 24.09
C LYS A 241 8.00 18.81 23.04
N PRO A 242 7.41 17.66 23.40
CA PRO A 242 6.50 16.95 22.52
C PRO A 242 5.34 17.85 22.09
N GLY A 243 5.05 17.91 20.78
CA GLY A 243 3.98 18.74 20.22
C GLY A 243 4.32 20.22 20.05
N PHE A 244 5.59 20.61 20.22
CA PHE A 244 6.03 21.97 19.90
C PHE A 244 5.78 22.32 18.43
N SER A 245 5.33 23.55 18.18
CA SER A 245 5.10 24.09 16.84
C SER A 245 5.75 25.46 16.72
N LEU A 246 6.80 25.53 15.89
CA LEU A 246 7.55 26.77 15.67
C LEU A 246 6.65 27.91 15.19
N LEU A 247 5.77 27.61 14.22
CA LEU A 247 4.85 28.58 13.64
C LEU A 247 3.87 29.16 14.69
N LYS A 248 3.31 28.31 15.56
CA LYS A 248 2.43 28.80 16.64
C LYS A 248 3.19 29.66 17.64
N THR A 249 4.42 29.31 17.98
CA THR A 249 5.28 30.11 18.87
C THR A 249 5.61 31.48 18.27
N LEU A 250 5.69 31.59 16.95
CA LEU A 250 5.88 32.86 16.23
C LEU A 250 4.60 33.68 16.07
N GLY A 251 3.50 33.23 16.67
CA GLY A 251 2.22 33.93 16.69
C GLY A 251 1.37 33.74 15.44
N PHE A 252 1.65 32.73 14.60
CA PHE A 252 0.74 32.36 13.51
C PHE A 252 -0.47 31.62 14.07
N SER A 253 -1.65 32.06 13.65
CA SER A 253 -2.92 31.39 13.95
C SER A 253 -3.01 30.05 13.23
N GLY A 254 -3.89 29.16 13.72
CA GLY A 254 -4.14 27.88 13.07
C GLY A 254 -4.64 28.03 11.62
N GLU A 255 -5.45 29.05 11.34
CA GLU A 255 -6.01 29.31 10.02
C GLU A 255 -4.94 29.79 9.03
N GLU A 256 -4.02 30.65 9.46
CA GLU A 256 -2.89 31.09 8.64
C GLU A 256 -1.97 29.93 8.27
N ILE A 257 -1.70 29.05 9.25
CA ILE A 257 -0.89 27.85 9.02
C ILE A 257 -1.60 26.92 8.05
N GLU A 258 -2.90 26.68 8.20
CA GLU A 258 -3.66 25.80 7.30
C GLU A 258 -3.75 26.35 5.87
N LYS A 259 -3.95 27.66 5.70
CA LYS A 259 -3.93 28.30 4.37
C LYS A 259 -2.58 28.15 3.68
N ALA A 260 -1.49 28.38 4.42
CA ALA A 260 -0.15 28.22 3.90
C ALA A 260 0.21 26.75 3.63
N ASP A 261 -0.24 25.83 4.47
CA ASP A 261 -0.11 24.38 4.29
C ASP A 261 -0.76 23.91 2.99
N ARG A 262 -2.02 24.31 2.77
CA ARG A 262 -2.77 23.97 1.56
C ARG A 262 -2.10 24.49 0.30
N TYR A 263 -1.55 25.71 0.34
CA TYR A 263 -0.85 26.28 -0.80
C TYR A 263 0.50 25.59 -1.05
N ALA A 264 1.34 25.46 -0.02
CA ALA A 264 2.71 25.00 -0.18
C ALA A 264 2.83 23.48 -0.31
N CYS A 265 2.09 22.73 0.52
CA CYS A 265 2.14 21.27 0.63
C CYS A 265 0.97 20.56 -0.06
N GLY A 266 -0.10 21.30 -0.39
CA GLY A 266 -1.27 20.78 -1.10
C GLY A 266 -2.34 20.24 -0.16
N SER A 267 -3.55 20.07 -0.67
CA SER A 267 -4.66 19.48 0.07
C SER A 267 -4.57 17.96 0.19
N MET A 268 -3.67 17.32 -0.57
CA MET A 268 -3.51 15.86 -0.74
C MET A 268 -4.76 15.15 -1.28
N THR A 269 -5.75 15.91 -1.75
CA THR A 269 -6.97 15.42 -2.40
C THR A 269 -7.25 16.26 -3.65
N LEU A 270 -8.10 15.76 -4.54
CA LEU A 270 -8.62 16.53 -5.67
C LEU A 270 -9.99 17.16 -5.34
N GLU A 271 -10.60 16.79 -4.21
CA GLU A 271 -11.84 17.40 -3.74
C GLU A 271 -11.63 18.90 -3.49
N GLY A 272 -12.49 19.72 -4.10
CA GLY A 272 -12.44 21.18 -3.99
C GLY A 272 -11.36 21.85 -4.84
N ALA A 273 -10.70 21.11 -5.73
CA ALA A 273 -9.78 21.71 -6.69
C ALA A 273 -10.52 22.71 -7.60
N PRO A 274 -9.94 23.88 -7.89
CA PRO A 274 -10.54 24.85 -8.81
C PRO A 274 -10.86 24.19 -10.16
N GLU A 275 -12.03 24.52 -10.71
CA GLU A 275 -12.50 24.06 -12.03
C GLU A 275 -12.72 22.54 -12.20
N LEU A 276 -12.32 21.70 -11.24
CA LEU A 276 -12.62 20.27 -11.28
C LEU A 276 -14.12 20.05 -11.02
N LYS A 277 -14.83 19.60 -12.05
CA LYS A 277 -16.24 19.27 -11.96
C LYS A 277 -16.47 18.12 -10.97
N VAL A 278 -17.49 18.25 -10.14
CA VAL A 278 -17.89 17.24 -9.14
C VAL A 278 -18.23 15.89 -9.79
N GLU A 279 -18.82 15.91 -10.99
CA GLU A 279 -19.13 14.70 -11.78
C GLU A 279 -17.89 13.89 -12.17
N HIS A 280 -16.70 14.51 -12.18
CA HIS A 280 -15.44 13.84 -12.48
C HIS A 280 -14.72 13.30 -11.23
N TYR A 281 -15.16 13.65 -10.01
CA TYR A 281 -14.54 13.14 -8.78
C TYR A 281 -14.44 11.62 -8.70
N PRO A 282 -15.45 10.82 -9.09
CA PRO A 282 -15.39 9.36 -9.02
C PRO A 282 -14.23 8.71 -9.80
N VAL A 283 -13.68 9.41 -10.81
CA VAL A 283 -12.52 8.93 -11.58
C VAL A 283 -11.27 8.83 -10.69
N PHE A 284 -11.17 9.70 -9.70
CA PHE A 284 -10.02 9.83 -8.80
C PHE A 284 -10.24 9.23 -7.42
N ASP A 285 -11.37 8.55 -7.18
CA ASP A 285 -11.63 7.89 -5.90
C ASP A 285 -10.58 6.79 -5.64
N THR A 286 -10.06 6.75 -4.42
CA THR A 286 -8.98 5.85 -3.98
C THR A 286 -9.45 4.86 -2.93
N ALA A 287 -8.63 3.86 -2.59
CA ALA A 287 -8.93 2.84 -1.58
C ALA A 287 -9.25 3.44 -0.20
N ASN A 288 -8.57 4.53 0.16
CA ASN A 288 -8.77 5.29 1.38
C ASN A 288 -9.05 6.75 1.07
N ARG A 289 -9.55 7.48 2.08
CA ARG A 289 -9.66 8.94 2.00
C ARG A 289 -8.26 9.54 1.80
N SER A 290 -8.16 10.45 0.85
CA SER A 290 -6.92 11.12 0.49
C SER A 290 -6.80 12.43 1.26
N GLY A 291 -5.71 12.61 2.01
CA GLY A 291 -5.50 13.81 2.80
C GLY A 291 -6.49 13.99 3.96
N ARG A 292 -6.35 15.12 4.66
CA ARG A 292 -7.16 15.45 5.83
C ARG A 292 -8.58 15.90 5.46
N HIS A 293 -8.74 16.46 4.26
CA HIS A 293 -9.99 17.05 3.79
C HIS A 293 -10.74 16.14 2.81
N GLY A 294 -10.12 15.06 2.34
CA GLY A 294 -10.80 14.10 1.48
C GLY A 294 -11.87 13.33 2.25
N SER A 295 -13.06 13.25 1.67
CA SER A 295 -14.21 12.54 2.22
C SER A 295 -14.49 11.24 1.47
N ARG A 296 -14.10 11.19 0.19
CA ARG A 296 -14.42 10.12 -0.75
C ARG A 296 -13.44 8.97 -0.67
N LEU A 297 -13.96 7.77 -0.96
CA LEU A 297 -13.21 6.52 -1.05
C LEU A 297 -14.02 5.50 -1.85
N ILE A 298 -13.32 4.54 -2.46
CA ILE A 298 -13.94 3.40 -3.12
C ILE A 298 -14.56 2.49 -2.06
N ARG A 299 -15.87 2.27 -2.15
CA ARG A 299 -16.63 1.45 -1.21
C ARG A 299 -16.11 0.01 -1.22
N TRP A 300 -16.11 -0.65 -0.06
CA TRP A 300 -15.61 -2.02 0.08
C TRP A 300 -16.32 -3.03 -0.84
N GLN A 301 -17.60 -2.81 -1.17
CA GLN A 301 -18.33 -3.63 -2.15
C GLN A 301 -17.69 -3.56 -3.53
N ALA A 302 -17.25 -2.37 -3.96
CA ALA A 302 -16.60 -2.19 -5.25
C ALA A 302 -15.24 -2.90 -5.34
N HIS A 303 -14.52 -3.06 -4.21
CA HIS A 303 -13.34 -3.93 -4.16
C HIS A 303 -13.70 -5.38 -4.49
N ILE A 304 -14.79 -5.88 -3.89
CA ILE A 304 -15.29 -7.25 -4.10
C ILE A 304 -15.81 -7.42 -5.53
N ASP A 305 -16.61 -6.47 -6.04
CA ASP A 305 -17.16 -6.55 -7.39
C ASP A 305 -16.04 -6.55 -8.45
N MET A 306 -14.97 -5.76 -8.24
CA MET A 306 -13.81 -5.81 -9.12
C MET A 306 -13.11 -7.18 -9.06
N MET A 307 -12.95 -7.74 -7.86
CA MET A 307 -12.43 -9.11 -7.75
C MET A 307 -13.35 -10.12 -8.43
N ALA A 308 -14.66 -9.94 -8.35
CA ALA A 308 -15.66 -10.87 -8.84
C ALA A 308 -15.69 -10.99 -10.36
N VAL A 309 -15.41 -9.90 -11.09
CA VAL A 309 -15.28 -9.94 -12.57
C VAL A 309 -13.93 -10.48 -13.04
N VAL A 310 -12.89 -10.43 -12.18
CA VAL A 310 -11.55 -10.94 -12.48
C VAL A 310 -11.41 -12.42 -12.13
N GLN A 311 -11.96 -12.85 -10.99
CA GLN A 311 -11.82 -14.19 -10.42
C GLN A 311 -12.18 -15.35 -11.36
N PRO A 312 -13.22 -15.25 -12.22
CA PRO A 312 -13.57 -16.29 -13.17
C PRO A 312 -12.48 -16.53 -14.19
N PHE A 313 -11.51 -15.61 -14.35
CA PHE A 313 -10.41 -15.76 -15.28
C PHE A 313 -9.07 -15.94 -14.59
N ILE A 314 -9.04 -16.26 -13.30
CA ILE A 314 -7.81 -16.57 -12.57
C ILE A 314 -7.88 -18.02 -12.11
N SER A 315 -6.96 -18.86 -12.62
CA SER A 315 -6.94 -20.30 -12.29
C SER A 315 -6.61 -20.56 -10.81
N GLY A 316 -5.68 -19.80 -10.24
CA GLY A 316 -5.43 -19.66 -8.81
C GLY A 316 -6.37 -18.68 -8.13
N ALA A 317 -5.85 -17.93 -7.15
CA ALA A 317 -6.61 -16.95 -6.38
C ALA A 317 -6.09 -15.51 -6.57
N ILE A 318 -6.79 -14.54 -5.98
CA ILE A 318 -6.46 -13.12 -6.05
C ILE A 318 -6.02 -12.65 -4.65
N SER A 319 -4.77 -12.22 -4.54
CA SER A 319 -4.23 -11.61 -3.33
C SER A 319 -4.42 -10.09 -3.38
N LYS A 320 -5.68 -9.69 -3.26
CA LYS A 320 -6.12 -8.29 -3.22
C LYS A 320 -6.79 -7.98 -1.88
N THR A 321 -6.53 -6.79 -1.37
CA THR A 321 -7.08 -6.28 -0.13
C THR A 321 -8.41 -5.55 -0.36
N ILE A 322 -9.40 -5.88 0.45
CA ILE A 322 -10.63 -5.11 0.64
C ILE A 322 -10.32 -4.09 1.73
N ASN A 323 -10.05 -2.85 1.31
CA ASN A 323 -9.77 -1.75 2.22
C ASN A 323 -11.09 -1.21 2.79
N MET A 324 -11.12 -1.01 4.10
CA MET A 324 -12.29 -0.53 4.82
C MET A 324 -11.88 0.58 5.80
N PRO A 325 -12.66 1.66 5.94
CA PRO A 325 -12.36 2.74 6.87
C PRO A 325 -12.30 2.29 8.34
N ASN A 326 -11.62 3.07 9.19
CA ASN A 326 -11.46 2.77 10.61
C ASN A 326 -12.82 2.55 11.32
N GLU A 327 -13.81 3.37 10.98
CA GLU A 327 -15.18 3.35 11.50
C GLU A 327 -16.03 2.16 11.02
N THR A 328 -15.45 1.24 10.25
CA THR A 328 -16.15 0.05 9.76
C THR A 328 -16.57 -0.86 10.91
N THR A 329 -17.86 -1.23 10.93
CA THR A 329 -18.46 -2.09 11.95
C THR A 329 -18.23 -3.58 11.67
N ILE A 330 -18.38 -4.42 12.71
CA ILE A 330 -18.31 -5.88 12.59
C ILE A 330 -19.33 -6.40 11.57
N GLU A 331 -20.54 -5.85 11.54
CA GLU A 331 -21.58 -6.27 10.60
C GLU A 331 -21.16 -6.02 9.14
N LYS A 332 -20.50 -4.90 8.85
CA LYS A 332 -19.96 -4.63 7.51
C LYS A 332 -18.84 -5.61 7.13
N ILE A 333 -17.98 -5.99 8.09
CA ILE A 333 -16.94 -7.00 7.85
C ILE A 333 -17.57 -8.37 7.55
N LYS A 334 -18.59 -8.77 8.33
CA LYS A 334 -19.38 -9.99 8.06
C LYS A 334 -20.03 -9.93 6.67
N GLY A 335 -20.62 -8.78 6.32
CA GLY A 335 -21.17 -8.53 4.99
C GLY A 335 -20.14 -8.69 3.87
N ALA A 336 -18.89 -8.24 4.07
CA ALA A 336 -17.81 -8.44 3.11
C ALA A 336 -17.46 -9.91 2.89
N HIS A 337 -17.39 -10.73 3.96
CA HIS A 337 -17.23 -12.17 3.84
C HIS A 337 -18.37 -12.82 3.05
N PHE A 338 -19.61 -12.47 3.40
CA PHE A 338 -20.80 -13.07 2.78
C PHE A 338 -20.94 -12.70 1.31
N LEU A 339 -20.78 -11.42 0.97
CA LEU A 339 -20.82 -10.95 -0.42
C LEU A 339 -19.71 -11.60 -1.27
N SER A 340 -18.51 -11.75 -0.71
CA SER A 340 -17.39 -12.41 -1.39
C SER A 340 -17.69 -13.87 -1.71
N TRP A 341 -18.28 -14.60 -0.76
CA TRP A 341 -18.74 -15.97 -0.98
C TRP A 341 -19.81 -16.03 -2.07
N GLN A 342 -20.83 -15.17 -2.01
CA GLN A 342 -21.89 -15.11 -3.02
C GLN A 342 -21.36 -14.79 -4.42
N LYS A 343 -20.26 -14.05 -4.50
CA LYS A 343 -19.58 -13.67 -5.75
C LYS A 343 -18.51 -14.66 -6.21
N MET A 344 -18.49 -15.88 -5.64
CA MET A 344 -17.57 -16.96 -6.01
C MET A 344 -16.07 -16.61 -5.84
N LEU A 345 -15.74 -15.71 -4.90
CA LEU A 345 -14.33 -15.39 -4.63
C LEU A 345 -13.64 -16.56 -3.93
N LYS A 346 -12.47 -16.95 -4.45
CA LYS A 346 -11.68 -18.07 -3.90
C LYS A 346 -10.92 -17.68 -2.64
N SER A 347 -10.57 -16.40 -2.51
CA SER A 347 -9.86 -15.83 -1.36
C SER A 347 -10.18 -14.36 -1.19
N ILE A 348 -10.14 -13.89 0.05
CA ILE A 348 -10.22 -12.46 0.39
C ILE A 348 -9.24 -12.12 1.49
N ALA A 349 -8.73 -10.89 1.44
CA ALA A 349 -8.01 -10.27 2.53
C ALA A 349 -8.73 -8.97 2.88
N ILE A 350 -9.13 -8.81 4.15
CA ILE A 350 -9.79 -7.58 4.62
C ILE A 350 -8.77 -6.78 5.42
N TYR A 351 -8.67 -5.49 5.14
CA TYR A 351 -7.91 -4.56 5.93
C TYR A 351 -8.83 -3.42 6.39
N ARG A 352 -8.99 -3.30 7.71
CA ARG A 352 -9.66 -2.15 8.32
C ARG A 352 -8.60 -1.17 8.77
N ASP A 353 -8.71 0.08 8.33
CA ASP A 353 -7.72 1.10 8.68
C ASP A 353 -7.56 1.24 10.20
N GLY A 354 -6.32 1.46 10.65
CA GLY A 354 -5.94 1.49 12.06
C GLY A 354 -5.90 0.13 12.76
N SER A 355 -6.19 -1.00 12.09
CA SER A 355 -6.12 -2.33 12.71
C SER A 355 -4.69 -2.90 12.84
N LYS A 356 -3.67 -2.20 12.30
CA LYS A 356 -2.24 -2.53 12.46
C LYS A 356 -1.49 -1.31 13.01
N LEU A 357 -0.57 -1.55 13.94
CA LEU A 357 0.25 -0.52 14.61
C LEU A 357 1.28 0.16 13.71
N SER A 358 1.65 -0.47 12.60
CA SER A 358 2.62 0.05 11.64
C SER A 358 2.08 -0.17 10.24
N GLN A 359 2.00 0.90 9.46
CA GLN A 359 1.55 0.88 8.08
C GLN A 359 2.70 1.35 7.17
N PRO A 360 3.01 0.63 6.08
CA PRO A 360 4.07 1.04 5.14
C PRO A 360 3.67 2.26 4.29
N LEU A 361 2.37 2.46 4.10
CA LEU A 361 1.77 3.60 3.41
C LEU A 361 0.78 4.30 4.33
N SER A 362 0.71 5.62 4.26
CA SER A 362 -0.27 6.46 4.95
C SER A 362 -0.84 7.49 3.98
N SER A 363 -2.15 7.76 4.07
CA SER A 363 -2.83 8.83 3.33
C SER A 363 -2.87 10.16 4.10
N LEU A 364 -2.41 10.16 5.36
CA LEU A 364 -2.31 11.33 6.23
C LEU A 364 -0.85 11.59 6.61
N ALA A 365 -0.50 12.87 6.72
CA ALA A 365 0.66 13.30 7.49
C ALA A 365 0.38 12.97 8.96
N GLN A 366 1.26 12.20 9.62
CA GLN A 366 1.12 11.93 11.05
C GLN A 366 1.42 13.23 11.85
N GLU A 367 0.40 14.06 12.09
CA GLU A 367 0.45 15.11 13.12
C GLU A 367 -0.20 14.69 14.44
N ALA A 368 -0.76 13.49 14.53
CA ALA A 368 -1.32 12.99 15.78
C ALA A 368 -1.20 11.47 15.86
N ASP A 369 -0.03 10.98 16.21
CA ASP A 369 0.03 9.72 16.95
C ASP A 369 0.88 9.91 18.20
N SER A 370 0.44 10.87 19.02
CA SER A 370 0.97 11.03 20.38
C SER A 370 0.79 9.73 21.17
N THR A 371 -0.16 8.86 20.80
CA THR A 371 -0.43 7.59 21.47
C THR A 371 0.56 6.49 21.06
N ALA A 372 0.80 6.25 19.76
CA ALA A 372 1.82 5.27 19.34
C ALA A 372 3.25 5.76 19.65
N ALA A 373 3.51 7.07 19.51
CA ALA A 373 4.75 7.68 19.96
C ALA A 373 4.90 7.58 21.48
N ARG A 374 3.82 7.74 22.27
CA ARG A 374 3.83 7.48 23.72
C ARG A 374 4.09 6.02 24.05
N ILE A 375 3.46 5.07 23.35
CA ILE A 375 3.67 3.63 23.58
C ILE A 375 5.13 3.24 23.26
N MET A 376 5.70 3.77 22.18
CA MET A 376 7.13 3.58 21.86
C MET A 376 8.06 4.32 22.82
N ALA A 377 7.70 5.54 23.26
CA ALA A 377 8.48 6.33 24.21
C ALA A 377 8.51 5.67 25.61
N ILE A 378 7.37 5.19 26.11
CA ILE A 378 7.26 4.43 27.37
C ILE A 378 8.06 3.12 27.29
N ALA A 379 8.09 2.47 26.11
CA ALA A 379 8.93 1.29 25.90
C ALA A 379 10.44 1.63 25.87
N SER A 380 10.81 2.85 25.46
CA SER A 380 12.20 3.33 25.40
C SER A 380 12.71 3.90 26.74
N GLU A 381 11.86 4.51 27.56
CA GLU A 381 12.23 5.06 28.87
C GLU A 381 12.63 3.95 29.87
N LYS A 382 12.04 2.76 29.77
CA LYS A 382 12.46 1.59 30.56
C LYS A 382 13.86 1.06 30.23
N LYS A 383 14.48 1.50 29.12
CA LYS A 383 15.85 1.11 28.73
C LYS A 383 16.95 2.07 29.19
N ARG A 384 16.63 3.23 29.77
CA ARG A 384 17.66 4.22 30.18
C ARG A 384 18.28 4.00 31.56
N GLY A 385 17.85 2.99 32.30
CA GLY A 385 18.56 2.52 33.50
C GLY A 385 19.54 1.41 33.14
N ARG A 386 20.85 1.71 33.16
CA ARG A 386 22.02 0.82 32.96
C ARG A 386 22.41 0.48 31.51
N VAL A 387 23.20 1.35 30.89
CA VAL A 387 24.37 0.90 30.10
C VAL A 387 25.47 1.95 30.28
N SER A 388 26.56 1.57 30.97
CA SER A 388 27.78 2.37 30.99
C SER A 388 28.53 2.20 29.67
N SER A 389 29.14 3.28 29.23
CA SER A 389 29.88 3.45 27.99
C SER A 389 31.09 2.52 27.88
N LYS A 390 31.18 1.76 26.78
CA LYS A 390 32.46 1.42 26.13
C LYS A 390 32.30 1.54 24.61
N GLU A 391 33.15 2.37 24.03
CA GLU A 391 33.27 2.66 22.61
C GLU A 391 33.62 1.38 21.81
N SER A 392 32.96 1.17 20.66
CA SER A 392 33.34 0.12 19.71
C SER A 392 34.12 0.73 18.55
N ARG A 393 35.37 0.29 18.42
CA ARG A 393 36.24 0.57 17.27
C ARG A 393 35.78 -0.25 16.07
N GLY A 394 35.62 0.42 14.93
CA GLY A 394 35.22 -0.19 13.67
C GLY A 394 36.32 -1.04 13.04
N GLY A 395 35.93 -2.20 12.53
CA GLY A 395 36.69 -3.02 11.60
C GLY A 395 35.75 -3.98 10.88
N LYS A 396 35.72 -3.96 9.55
CA LYS A 396 34.92 -4.90 8.73
C LYS A 396 35.40 -6.33 8.97
N LYS A 397 34.70 -7.11 9.78
CA LYS A 397 34.90 -8.57 9.87
C LYS A 397 34.17 -9.26 8.72
N GLN A 398 34.86 -10.20 8.07
CA GLN A 398 34.30 -11.13 7.10
C GLN A 398 33.26 -12.01 7.82
N ARG A 399 32.10 -12.24 7.19
CA ARG A 399 31.00 -12.98 7.81
C ARG A 399 31.33 -14.48 7.87
N GLU A 400 31.64 -14.99 9.04
CA GLU A 400 31.85 -16.42 9.26
C GLU A 400 30.50 -17.15 9.39
N SER A 401 30.41 -18.36 8.84
CA SER A 401 29.19 -19.17 8.93
C SER A 401 29.12 -19.93 10.25
N LEU A 402 27.96 -19.92 10.90
CA LEU A 402 27.72 -20.70 12.11
C LEU A 402 27.72 -22.22 11.84
N PRO A 403 28.37 -23.03 12.68
CA PRO A 403 28.35 -24.49 12.54
C PRO A 403 26.96 -25.07 12.81
N SER A 404 26.64 -26.19 12.17
CA SER A 404 25.33 -26.86 12.26
C SER A 404 25.01 -27.38 13.66
N ARG A 405 26.03 -27.75 14.45
CA ARG A 405 25.94 -28.04 15.87
C ARG A 405 26.75 -27.00 16.64
N ARG A 406 26.13 -26.38 17.64
CA ARG A 406 26.71 -25.26 18.37
C ARG A 406 26.28 -25.25 19.82
N SER A 407 27.10 -24.62 20.64
CA SER A 407 26.81 -24.32 22.03
C SER A 407 25.87 -23.12 22.13
N GLY A 408 25.22 -22.98 23.28
CA GLY A 408 24.32 -21.88 23.55
C GLY A 408 23.54 -22.16 24.83
N TYR A 409 22.79 -21.16 25.29
CA TYR A 409 21.96 -21.30 26.48
C TYR A 409 20.52 -20.94 26.17
N THR A 410 19.60 -21.47 27.00
CA THR A 410 18.19 -21.08 26.99
C THR A 410 17.86 -20.41 28.31
N GLN A 411 17.34 -19.18 28.26
CA GLN A 411 16.88 -18.45 29.43
C GLN A 411 15.41 -18.10 29.32
N LYS A 412 14.63 -18.51 30.32
CA LYS A 412 13.24 -18.12 30.45
C LYS A 412 13.15 -16.72 31.06
N ALA A 413 12.40 -15.83 30.40
CA ALA A 413 12.06 -14.50 30.88
C ALA A 413 10.53 -14.35 31.01
N LYS A 414 10.08 -13.40 31.82
CA LYS A 414 8.66 -13.01 31.88
C LYS A 414 8.53 -11.51 31.62
N ILE A 415 7.68 -11.14 30.66
CA ILE A 415 7.36 -9.74 30.36
C ILE A 415 5.83 -9.61 30.30
N GLY A 416 5.26 -8.74 31.14
CA GLY A 416 3.82 -8.47 31.13
C GLY A 416 2.95 -9.71 31.35
N GLY A 417 3.39 -10.67 32.18
CA GLY A 417 2.68 -11.92 32.43
C GLY A 417 2.94 -13.04 31.41
N HIS A 418 3.57 -12.74 30.27
CA HIS A 418 3.91 -13.73 29.26
C HIS A 418 5.30 -14.31 29.47
N SER A 419 5.45 -15.63 29.28
CA SER A 419 6.76 -16.31 29.35
C SER A 419 7.42 -16.31 27.97
N LEU A 420 8.65 -15.80 27.91
CA LEU A 420 9.54 -15.82 26.76
C LEU A 420 10.74 -16.74 27.04
N PHE A 421 11.34 -17.29 25.99
CA PHE A 421 12.56 -18.08 26.03
C PHE A 421 13.56 -17.45 25.07
N LEU A 422 14.64 -16.91 25.62
CA LEU A 422 15.80 -16.47 24.86
C LEU A 422 16.70 -17.68 24.62
N ARG A 423 17.04 -17.95 23.37
CA ARG A 423 17.99 -19.00 22.99
C ARG A 423 19.14 -18.38 22.24
N THR A 424 20.37 -18.77 22.56
CA THR A 424 21.56 -18.34 21.83
C THR A 424 22.17 -19.47 21.02
N GLY A 425 22.88 -19.12 19.96
CA GLY A 425 23.84 -19.99 19.28
C GLY A 425 25.19 -19.29 19.23
N GLU A 426 26.22 -19.98 19.68
CA GLU A 426 27.58 -19.47 19.84
C GLU A 426 28.52 -20.09 18.80
N TYR A 427 29.51 -19.32 18.35
CA TYR A 427 30.64 -19.81 17.57
C TYR A 427 31.56 -20.70 18.43
N PRO A 428 32.46 -21.49 17.82
CA PRO A 428 33.39 -22.34 18.56
C PRO A 428 34.29 -21.60 19.56
N ASP A 429 34.53 -20.31 19.33
CA ASP A 429 35.31 -19.42 20.22
C ASP A 429 34.49 -18.85 21.40
N GLY A 430 33.20 -19.24 21.51
CA GLY A 430 32.28 -18.76 22.54
C GLY A 430 31.67 -17.39 22.23
N SER A 431 31.97 -16.79 21.08
CA SER A 431 31.31 -15.56 20.65
C SER A 431 29.88 -15.82 20.21
N LEU A 432 28.98 -14.85 20.44
CA LEU A 432 27.57 -14.99 20.10
C LEU A 432 27.36 -14.80 18.59
N GLY A 433 26.71 -15.77 17.94
CA GLY A 433 26.41 -15.68 16.50
C GLY A 433 24.93 -15.66 16.15
N GLU A 434 24.04 -16.15 17.01
CA GLU A 434 22.60 -16.02 16.77
C GLU A 434 21.79 -15.92 18.06
N ILE A 435 20.63 -15.28 17.96
CA ILE A 435 19.65 -15.15 19.04
C ILE A 435 18.26 -15.51 18.52
N PHE A 436 17.53 -16.35 19.26
CA PHE A 436 16.12 -16.63 19.04
C PHE A 436 15.27 -16.26 20.27
N LEU A 437 14.04 -15.85 20.01
CA LEU A 437 13.03 -15.56 21.01
C LEU A 437 11.80 -16.43 20.75
N ASP A 438 11.42 -17.27 21.70
CA ASP A 438 10.24 -18.13 21.67
C ASP A 438 9.26 -17.77 22.80
N MET A 439 7.95 -18.02 22.63
CA MET A 439 6.96 -17.97 23.73
C MET A 439 6.11 -19.23 23.79
N HIS A 440 5.51 -19.49 24.96
CA HIS A 440 4.66 -20.66 25.17
C HIS A 440 3.19 -20.31 24.90
N LYS A 441 2.59 -20.91 23.85
CA LYS A 441 1.24 -20.68 23.28
C LYS A 441 1.11 -19.37 22.48
N GLU A 442 1.15 -19.47 21.15
CA GLU A 442 1.05 -18.31 20.25
C GLU A 442 0.09 -18.53 19.08
N GLY A 443 -0.53 -17.44 18.60
CA GLY A 443 -1.09 -17.35 17.25
C GLY A 443 -0.03 -16.90 16.25
N ALA A 444 -0.20 -17.25 14.96
CA ALA A 444 0.82 -17.08 13.91
C ALA A 444 1.44 -15.67 13.78
N ALA A 445 0.69 -14.62 14.16
CA ALA A 445 1.15 -13.23 14.08
C ALA A 445 2.29 -12.90 15.07
N PHE A 446 2.24 -13.42 16.30
CA PHE A 446 3.28 -13.17 17.30
C PHE A 446 4.57 -13.93 16.95
N ARG A 447 4.43 -15.17 16.45
CA ARG A 447 5.56 -15.98 16.01
C ARG A 447 6.34 -15.34 14.87
N SER A 448 5.62 -14.74 13.91
CA SER A 448 6.26 -14.00 12.80
C SER A 448 7.02 -12.76 13.30
N LEU A 449 6.48 -12.05 14.30
CA LEU A 449 7.13 -10.88 14.88
C LEU A 449 8.40 -11.27 15.65
N LEU A 450 8.34 -12.32 16.47
CA LEU A 450 9.47 -12.82 17.23
C LEU A 450 10.58 -13.36 16.33
N ASN A 451 10.23 -14.08 15.25
CA ASN A 451 11.18 -14.50 14.23
C ASN A 451 11.84 -13.32 13.50
N SER A 452 11.18 -12.16 13.41
CA SER A 452 11.80 -10.97 12.82
C SER A 452 12.89 -10.36 13.71
N PHE A 453 12.93 -10.73 15.00
CA PHE A 453 14.01 -10.41 15.93
C PHE A 453 15.08 -11.50 16.00
N ALA A 454 14.95 -12.58 15.22
CA ALA A 454 16.04 -13.54 15.05
C ALA A 454 17.18 -12.85 14.30
N ILE A 455 18.23 -12.50 15.02
CA ILE A 455 19.40 -11.81 14.47
C ILE A 455 20.54 -12.83 14.47
N ALA A 456 21.15 -13.03 13.29
CA ALA A 456 22.51 -13.53 13.22
C ALA A 456 23.42 -12.33 13.55
N VAL A 457 24.11 -12.40 14.70
CA VAL A 457 24.96 -11.33 15.25
C VAL A 457 26.29 -11.27 14.51
#